data_AF-X1MHM3-F1
#
_entry.id   AF-X1MHM3-F1
#
_cell.length_a   1.000
_cell.length_b   1.000
_cell.length_c   1.000
_cell.angle_alpha   90.00
_cell.angle_beta   90.00
_cell.angle_gamma   90.00
#
_symmetry.space_group_name_H-M   'P 1'
#
loop_
_entity.id
_entity.type
_entity.pdbx_description
1 polymer ?
#
loop_
_entity_poly.entity_id
_entity_poly.type
_entity_poly.pdbx_seq_one_letter_code
_entity_poly.pdbx_strand_id
1 'polypeptide(L)'
;MPDKKFSFEVIDNRTNPDFASNTFSVVKFKGYDAISRPYIFEILLISSINNIDLSAAVHLDARLTFHHATDNTKDIWYNGVLSQIEQLHKFGQHVFYRALLVPRLWRLTLNKQYKVYLNKTAIQIIQAAFADSPLGTTDYDITTIATQILLDEEDISDDDSD
;
A
#
# COMPACT_ATOMS: atom_id res chain seq x y z
N MET A 1 27.06 -12.96 -1.34
CA MET A 1 26.03 -11.98 -1.78
C MET A 1 25.99 -10.91 -0.71
N PRO A 2 26.09 -9.60 -1.03
CA PRO A 2 25.93 -8.58 0.00
C PRO A 2 24.56 -8.76 0.67
N ASP A 3 24.53 -8.57 1.98
CA ASP A 3 23.37 -8.74 2.83
C ASP A 3 22.20 -7.88 2.30
N LYS A 4 21.18 -8.52 1.75
CA LYS A 4 20.09 -7.83 1.04
C LYS A 4 19.13 -7.28 2.10
N LYS A 5 19.43 -6.09 2.61
CA LYS A 5 18.61 -5.41 3.63
C LYS A 5 17.22 -5.01 3.14
N PHE A 6 17.04 -4.86 1.83
CA PHE A 6 15.77 -4.45 1.23
C PHE A 6 15.47 -5.25 -0.04
N SER A 7 14.22 -5.63 -0.22
CA SER A 7 13.72 -6.19 -1.48
C SER A 7 12.47 -5.48 -1.96
N PHE A 8 12.27 -5.53 -3.27
CA PHE A 8 11.10 -4.99 -3.93
C PHE A 8 10.63 -6.00 -4.95
N GLU A 9 9.33 -6.29 -4.95
CA GLU A 9 8.71 -7.17 -5.93
C GLU A 9 7.38 -6.59 -6.41
N VAL A 10 7.09 -6.82 -7.68
CA VAL A 10 5.79 -6.55 -8.28
C VAL A 10 5.02 -7.87 -8.29
N ILE A 11 3.79 -7.84 -7.79
CA ILE A 11 2.93 -9.00 -7.64
C ILE A 11 1.99 -9.03 -8.84
N ASP A 12 2.29 -9.90 -9.82
CA ASP A 12 1.46 -10.11 -11.00
C ASP A 12 0.88 -11.54 -11.03
N ASN A 13 -0.43 -11.65 -10.83
CA ASN A 13 -1.14 -12.93 -10.90
C ASN A 13 -1.19 -13.53 -12.32
N ARG A 14 -0.83 -12.76 -13.36
CA ARG A 14 -0.76 -13.22 -14.75
C ARG A 14 0.55 -13.91 -15.09
N THR A 15 1.51 -13.96 -14.16
CA THR A 15 2.83 -14.60 -14.35
C THR A 15 3.64 -13.97 -15.50
N ASN A 16 3.65 -12.63 -15.58
CA ASN A 16 4.49 -11.92 -16.55
C ASN A 16 5.98 -12.09 -16.18
N PRO A 17 6.83 -12.64 -17.07
CA PRO A 17 8.26 -12.85 -16.78
C PRO A 17 9.01 -11.55 -16.50
N ASP A 18 8.53 -10.42 -17.02
CA ASP A 18 9.10 -9.10 -16.74
C ASP A 18 9.04 -8.74 -15.24
N PHE A 19 8.12 -9.34 -14.49
CA PHE A 19 7.86 -9.04 -13.07
C PHE A 19 8.15 -10.24 -12.16
N ALA A 20 9.10 -11.10 -12.54
CA ALA A 20 9.62 -12.09 -11.62
C ALA A 20 10.15 -11.44 -10.31
N SER A 21 10.11 -12.18 -9.19
CA SER A 21 10.45 -11.64 -7.86
C SER A 21 11.88 -11.12 -7.72
N ASN A 22 12.78 -11.48 -8.65
CA ASN A 22 14.17 -11.01 -8.70
C ASN A 22 14.44 -10.00 -9.82
N THR A 23 13.42 -9.53 -10.54
CA THR A 23 13.56 -8.53 -11.62
C THR A 23 14.24 -7.26 -11.12
N PHE A 24 13.83 -6.79 -9.94
CA PHE A 24 14.27 -5.51 -9.38
C PHE A 24 15.14 -5.70 -8.14
N SER A 25 16.21 -4.92 -8.07
CA SER A 25 16.99 -4.72 -6.85
C SER A 25 16.86 -3.27 -6.37
N VAL A 26 16.72 -3.09 -5.06
CA VAL A 26 16.56 -1.77 -4.43
C VAL A 26 17.93 -1.11 -4.31
N VAL A 27 18.08 0.09 -4.89
CA VAL A 27 19.29 0.92 -4.73
C VAL A 27 19.14 1.85 -3.54
N LYS A 28 18.01 2.55 -3.46
CA LYS A 28 17.61 3.43 -2.36
C LYS A 28 16.12 3.69 -2.41
N PHE A 29 15.55 4.19 -1.33
CA PHE A 29 14.18 4.68 -1.31
C PHE A 29 14.06 5.88 -0.38
N LYS A 30 12.96 6.62 -0.53
CA LYS A 30 12.49 7.65 0.41
C LYS A 30 11.02 7.38 0.69
N GLY A 31 10.64 7.43 1.96
CA GLY A 31 9.26 7.20 2.40
C GLY A 31 8.73 8.35 3.23
N TYR A 32 7.44 8.62 3.12
CA TYR A 32 6.68 9.44 4.06
C TYR A 32 5.52 8.61 4.60
N ASP A 33 5.39 8.57 5.92
CA ASP A 33 4.28 7.92 6.63
C ASP A 33 3.88 8.80 7.81
N ALA A 34 2.57 8.96 8.01
CA ALA A 34 2.01 9.78 9.08
C ALA A 34 0.60 9.30 9.43
N ILE A 35 0.19 9.53 10.68
CA ILE A 35 -1.16 9.20 11.13
C ILE A 35 -2.19 9.91 10.23
N SER A 36 -3.17 9.15 9.76
CA SER A 36 -4.24 9.61 8.87
C SER A 36 -3.77 10.16 7.50
N ARG A 37 -2.56 9.82 7.06
CA ARG A 37 -2.07 10.12 5.71
C ARG A 37 -1.61 8.83 5.02
N PRO A 38 -2.08 8.54 3.79
CA PRO A 38 -1.56 7.43 3.01
C PRO A 38 -0.03 7.56 2.88
N TYR A 39 0.70 6.49 3.21
CA TYR A 39 2.13 6.49 3.01
C TYR A 39 2.49 6.61 1.52
N ILE A 40 3.68 7.09 1.22
CA ILE A 40 4.22 7.14 -0.15
C ILE A 40 5.70 6.77 -0.10
N PHE A 41 6.12 5.80 -0.91
CA PHE A 41 7.53 5.46 -1.11
C PHE A 41 7.97 5.71 -2.55
N GLU A 42 8.97 6.57 -2.72
CA GLU A 42 9.73 6.69 -3.97
C GLU A 42 10.95 5.77 -3.90
N ILE A 43 11.02 4.80 -4.80
CA ILE A 43 12.00 3.71 -4.77
C ILE A 43 12.84 3.76 -6.05
N LEU A 44 14.15 3.90 -5.90
CA LEU A 44 15.10 3.73 -7.00
C LEU A 44 15.47 2.25 -7.11
N LEU A 45 15.15 1.67 -8.25
CA LEU A 45 15.34 0.27 -8.59
C LEU A 45 16.37 0.13 -9.70
N ILE A 46 16.98 -1.04 -9.78
CA ILE A 46 17.86 -1.45 -10.86
C ILE A 46 17.46 -2.84 -11.36
N SER A 47 17.50 -3.06 -12.67
CA SER A 47 17.31 -4.37 -13.30
C SER A 47 18.38 -4.65 -14.36
N SER A 48 18.67 -5.93 -14.58
CA SER A 48 19.46 -6.41 -15.74
C SER A 48 18.62 -6.61 -17.00
N ILE A 49 17.29 -6.65 -16.88
CA ILE A 49 16.38 -6.77 -18.01
C ILE A 49 16.28 -5.42 -18.71
N ASN A 50 16.67 -5.41 -19.97
CA ASN A 50 16.50 -4.26 -20.86
C ASN A 50 15.12 -4.40 -21.53
N ASN A 51 14.30 -3.34 -21.49
CA ASN A 51 12.96 -3.26 -22.11
C ASN A 51 11.82 -3.98 -21.36
N ILE A 52 11.74 -3.81 -20.05
CA ILE A 52 10.56 -4.21 -19.26
C ILE A 52 9.32 -3.46 -19.77
N ASP A 53 8.19 -4.16 -19.99
CA ASP A 53 6.92 -3.51 -20.30
C ASP A 53 6.34 -2.80 -19.06
N LEU A 54 6.78 -1.57 -18.83
CA LEU A 54 6.34 -0.76 -17.70
C LEU A 54 4.83 -0.47 -17.71
N SER A 55 4.19 -0.48 -18.88
CA SER A 55 2.75 -0.21 -18.98
C SER A 55 1.94 -1.32 -18.32
N ALA A 56 2.44 -2.55 -18.34
CA ALA A 56 1.84 -3.69 -17.67
C ALA A 56 2.06 -3.69 -16.14
N ALA A 57 2.96 -2.84 -15.62
CA ALA A 57 3.28 -2.74 -14.19
C ALA A 57 2.43 -1.71 -13.44
N VAL A 58 1.95 -0.66 -14.12
CA VAL A 58 1.15 0.40 -13.48
C VAL A 58 -0.14 -0.22 -12.93
N HIS A 59 -0.52 0.15 -11.71
CA HIS A 59 -1.64 -0.39 -10.94
C HIS A 59 -1.50 -1.84 -10.45
N LEU A 60 -0.41 -2.54 -10.75
CA LEU A 60 -0.13 -3.81 -10.10
C LEU A 60 0.22 -3.61 -8.63
N ASP A 61 -0.04 -4.67 -7.87
CA ASP A 61 0.39 -4.73 -6.49
C ASP A 61 1.90 -4.85 -6.42
N ALA A 62 2.48 -4.28 -5.37
CA ALA A 62 3.90 -4.37 -5.13
C ALA A 62 4.19 -4.36 -3.63
N ARG A 63 5.35 -4.91 -3.28
CA ARG A 63 5.79 -5.03 -1.90
C ARG A 63 7.22 -4.54 -1.76
N LEU A 64 7.43 -3.63 -0.81
CA LEU A 64 8.75 -3.23 -0.32
C LEU A 64 8.99 -3.91 1.02
N THR A 65 10.03 -4.74 1.12
CA THR A 65 10.36 -5.50 2.33
C THR A 65 11.68 -5.01 2.92
N PHE A 66 11.67 -4.85 4.24
CA PHE A 66 12.79 -4.49 5.09
C PHE A 66 13.22 -5.78 5.80
N HIS A 67 14.36 -6.32 5.39
CA HIS A 67 14.86 -7.58 5.91
C HIS A 67 15.61 -7.37 7.22
N HIS A 68 15.31 -8.20 8.21
CA HIS A 68 16.00 -8.15 9.48
C HIS A 68 17.25 -9.05 9.48
N ALA A 69 18.40 -8.49 9.83
CA ALA A 69 19.71 -9.14 9.66
C ALA A 69 19.92 -10.44 10.47
N THR A 70 19.15 -10.66 11.54
CA THR A 70 19.35 -11.80 12.44
C THR A 70 18.25 -12.85 12.43
N ASP A 71 17.08 -12.56 11.84
CA ASP A 71 15.94 -13.49 11.79
C ASP A 71 14.88 -13.02 10.78
N ASN A 72 14.63 -13.81 9.72
CA ASN A 72 13.61 -13.52 8.69
C ASN A 72 12.17 -13.50 9.25
N THR A 73 11.94 -13.97 10.48
CA THR A 73 10.61 -13.91 11.11
C THR A 73 10.20 -12.48 11.53
N LYS A 74 11.10 -11.51 11.41
CA LYS A 74 10.88 -10.10 11.77
C LYS A 74 10.88 -9.14 10.59
N ASP A 75 10.78 -9.65 9.37
CA ASP A 75 10.70 -8.81 8.20
C ASP A 75 9.48 -7.88 8.29
N ILE A 76 9.69 -6.61 8.00
CA ILE A 76 8.62 -5.61 7.92
C ILE A 76 8.39 -5.32 6.45
N TRP A 77 7.14 -5.31 6.01
CA TRP A 77 6.80 -5.04 4.62
C TRP A 77 5.72 -3.98 4.49
N TYR A 78 5.80 -3.24 3.38
CA TYR A 78 4.78 -2.31 2.93
C TYR A 78 4.13 -2.85 1.66
N ASN A 79 2.85 -3.22 1.79
CA ASN A 79 2.02 -3.69 0.68
C ASN A 79 1.26 -2.52 0.08
N GLY A 80 1.35 -2.36 -1.24
CA GLY A 80 0.69 -1.28 -1.93
C GLY A 80 0.49 -1.56 -3.41
N VAL A 81 0.20 -0.50 -4.14
CA VAL A 81 0.07 -0.49 -5.60
C VAL A 81 1.13 0.42 -6.20
N LEU A 82 1.61 0.06 -7.38
CA LEU A 82 2.44 0.94 -8.20
C LEU A 82 1.58 2.03 -8.83
N SER A 83 1.61 3.21 -8.22
CA SER A 83 0.95 4.40 -8.78
C SER A 83 1.69 4.95 -9.99
N GLN A 84 3.02 4.79 -10.03
CA GLN A 84 3.88 5.26 -11.11
C GLN A 84 5.13 4.39 -11.18
N ILE A 85 5.59 4.12 -12.40
CA ILE A 85 6.91 3.53 -12.65
C ILE A 85 7.51 4.17 -13.90
N GLU A 86 8.79 4.51 -13.83
CA GLU A 86 9.51 5.21 -14.88
C GLU A 86 10.86 4.57 -15.14
N GLN A 87 11.24 4.45 -16.41
CA GLN A 87 12.61 4.14 -16.79
C GLN A 87 13.44 5.43 -16.74
N LEU A 88 14.57 5.38 -16.03
CA LEU A 88 15.55 6.46 -15.97
C LEU A 88 16.64 6.22 -17.04
N HIS A 89 17.90 6.18 -16.63
CA HIS A 89 19.03 5.94 -17.52
C HIS A 89 19.50 4.46 -17.50
N LYS A 90 20.19 4.07 -18.57
CA LYS A 90 20.96 2.82 -18.63
C LYS A 90 22.43 3.09 -18.29
N PHE A 91 23.03 2.24 -17.47
CA PHE A 91 24.46 2.27 -17.16
C PHE A 91 25.04 0.85 -17.20
N GLY A 92 25.97 0.61 -18.13
CA GLY A 92 26.51 -0.73 -18.38
C GLY A 92 25.40 -1.72 -18.77
N GLN A 93 25.32 -2.83 -18.04
CA GLN A 93 24.34 -3.89 -18.25
C GLN A 93 23.04 -3.71 -17.45
N HIS A 94 22.86 -2.54 -16.82
CA HIS A 94 21.74 -2.30 -15.94
C HIS A 94 20.92 -1.07 -16.34
N VAL A 95 19.61 -1.16 -16.11
CA VAL A 95 18.66 -0.06 -16.31
C VAL A 95 18.11 0.36 -14.96
N PHE A 96 18.07 1.68 -14.73
CA PHE A 96 17.52 2.26 -13.51
C PHE A 96 16.05 2.60 -13.70
N TYR A 97 15.25 2.35 -12.67
CA TYR A 97 13.82 2.65 -12.65
C TYR A 97 13.46 3.40 -11.38
N ARG A 98 12.45 4.26 -11.47
CA ARG A 98 11.82 4.89 -10.31
C ARG A 98 10.40 4.36 -10.17
N ALA A 99 10.08 3.82 -9.01
CA ALA A 99 8.76 3.32 -8.67
C ALA A 99 8.16 4.15 -7.53
N LEU A 100 6.85 4.42 -7.61
CA LEU A 100 6.09 5.09 -6.57
C LEU A 100 5.06 4.12 -5.98
N LEU A 101 5.34 3.62 -4.78
CA LEU A 101 4.50 2.68 -4.03
C LEU A 101 3.61 3.44 -3.05
N VAL A 102 2.30 3.19 -3.13
CA VAL A 102 1.26 3.81 -2.30
C VAL A 102 0.28 2.75 -1.80
N PRO A 103 -0.44 2.93 -0.68
CA PRO A 103 -1.46 1.97 -0.25
C PRO A 103 -2.62 1.93 -1.24
N ARG A 104 -3.34 0.81 -1.31
CA ARG A 104 -4.55 0.67 -2.16
C ARG A 104 -5.59 1.75 -1.90
N LEU A 105 -5.73 2.20 -0.65
CA LEU A 105 -6.62 3.29 -0.22
C LEU A 105 -6.40 4.58 -1.02
N TRP A 106 -5.17 4.83 -1.49
CA TRP A 106 -4.83 6.00 -2.30
C TRP A 106 -5.67 6.08 -3.59
N ARG A 107 -6.14 4.95 -4.14
CA ARG A 107 -7.01 4.94 -5.34
C ARG A 107 -8.30 5.73 -5.16
N LEU A 108 -8.80 5.87 -3.93
CA LEU A 108 -9.98 6.69 -3.63
C LEU A 108 -9.73 8.18 -3.92
N THR A 109 -8.47 8.63 -3.92
CA THR A 109 -8.11 10.02 -4.28
C THR A 109 -8.25 10.30 -5.77
N LEU A 110 -8.30 9.26 -6.61
CA LEU A 110 -8.42 9.37 -8.07
C LEU A 110 -9.85 9.63 -8.55
N ASN A 111 -10.85 9.45 -7.68
CA ASN A 111 -12.26 9.60 -8.02
C ASN A 111 -12.97 10.50 -7.01
N LYS A 112 -13.85 11.38 -7.51
CA LYS A 112 -14.70 12.23 -6.67
C LYS A 112 -16.17 11.90 -6.92
N GLN A 113 -16.89 11.55 -5.85
CA GLN A 113 -18.31 11.24 -5.89
C GLN A 113 -19.10 12.18 -4.97
N TYR A 114 -20.34 12.47 -5.35
CA TYR A 114 -21.29 13.21 -4.52
C TYR A 114 -22.47 12.28 -4.20
N LYS A 115 -22.71 12.02 -2.91
CA LYS A 115 -23.78 11.13 -2.42
C LYS A 115 -24.42 11.74 -1.19
N VAL A 116 -25.75 11.60 -1.08
CA VAL A 116 -26.51 12.01 0.10
C VAL A 116 -26.81 10.75 0.92
N TYR A 117 -26.40 10.78 2.19
CA TYR A 117 -26.67 9.71 3.14
C TYR A 117 -27.62 10.24 4.22
N LEU A 118 -28.75 9.56 4.41
CA LEU A 118 -29.74 9.90 5.43
C LEU A 118 -29.76 8.80 6.49
N ASN A 119 -29.95 9.17 7.76
CA ASN A 119 -30.05 8.23 8.89
C ASN A 119 -28.87 7.26 8.97
N LYS A 120 -27.65 7.73 8.69
CA LYS A 120 -26.41 6.93 8.77
C LYS A 120 -25.36 7.62 9.63
N THR A 121 -24.63 6.83 10.41
CA THR A 121 -23.46 7.28 11.17
C THR A 121 -22.25 7.47 10.25
N ALA A 122 -21.21 8.19 10.73
CA ALA A 122 -19.97 8.36 9.98
C ALA A 122 -19.33 7.00 9.57
N ILE A 123 -19.35 6.01 10.47
CA ILE A 123 -18.84 4.66 10.19
C ILE A 123 -19.64 3.98 9.08
N GLN A 124 -20.97 4.06 9.15
CA GLN A 124 -21.84 3.51 8.10
C GLN A 124 -21.66 4.20 6.75
N ILE A 125 -21.34 5.50 6.75
CA ILE A 125 -21.02 6.25 5.52
C ILE A 125 -19.68 5.78 4.95
N ILE A 126 -18.64 5.63 5.78
CA ILE A 126 -17.33 5.14 5.35
C ILE A 126 -17.44 3.71 4.80
N GLN A 127 -18.19 2.83 5.47
CA GLN A 127 -18.49 1.49 5.00
C GLN A 127 -19.15 1.48 3.62
N ALA A 128 -20.18 2.31 3.44
CA ALA A 128 -20.85 2.43 2.15
C ALA A 128 -19.90 2.96 1.06
N ALA A 129 -19.08 3.96 1.38
CA ALA A 129 -18.10 4.52 0.45
C ALA A 129 -17.04 3.49 0.03
N PHE A 130 -16.56 2.65 0.96
CA PHE A 130 -15.60 1.59 0.66
C PHE A 130 -16.22 0.45 -0.14
N ALA A 131 -17.45 0.04 0.17
CA ALA A 131 -18.18 -0.98 -0.61
C ALA A 131 -18.42 -0.56 -2.07
N ASP A 132 -18.60 0.74 -2.32
CA ASP A 132 -18.76 1.30 -3.67
C ASP A 132 -17.42 1.53 -4.40
N SER A 133 -16.30 1.10 -3.82
CA SER A 133 -14.96 1.35 -4.34
C SER A 133 -14.25 0.07 -4.82
N PRO A 134 -13.13 0.17 -5.55
CA PRO A 134 -12.32 -1.00 -5.92
C PRO A 134 -11.55 -1.66 -4.75
N LEU A 135 -11.80 -1.26 -3.51
CA LEU A 135 -11.17 -1.86 -2.34
C LEU A 135 -11.85 -3.19 -1.99
N GLY A 136 -11.04 -4.21 -1.70
CA GLY A 136 -11.51 -5.47 -1.16
C GLY A 136 -11.75 -5.38 0.35
N THR A 137 -12.49 -6.35 0.89
CA THR A 137 -12.73 -6.45 2.35
C THR A 137 -11.46 -6.71 3.16
N THR A 138 -10.40 -7.21 2.53
CA THR A 138 -9.07 -7.39 3.15
C THR A 138 -8.23 -6.11 3.17
N ASP A 139 -8.67 -5.05 2.51
CA ASP A 139 -7.89 -3.81 2.39
C ASP A 139 -8.10 -2.85 3.57
N TYR A 140 -9.11 -3.09 4.41
CA TYR A 140 -9.42 -2.27 5.57
C TYR A 140 -10.03 -3.10 6.71
N ASP A 141 -9.75 -2.71 7.95
CA ASP A 141 -10.44 -3.20 9.13
C ASP A 141 -11.03 -2.01 9.89
N ILE A 142 -12.33 -2.09 10.13
CA ILE A 142 -13.14 -1.07 10.83
C ILE A 142 -13.81 -1.66 12.07
N THR A 143 -13.60 -2.95 12.35
CA THR A 143 -14.21 -3.64 13.49
C THR A 143 -13.69 -3.08 14.81
N THR A 144 -12.40 -2.73 14.87
CA THR A 144 -11.77 -2.14 16.06
C THR A 144 -12.35 -0.77 16.43
N ILE A 145 -12.86 -0.03 15.44
CA ILE A 145 -13.45 1.30 15.67
C ILE A 145 -14.87 1.20 16.25
N ALA A 146 -15.64 0.18 15.83
CA ALA A 146 -17.01 -0.01 16.32
C ALA A 146 -17.07 -0.41 17.80
N THR A 147 -16.08 -1.18 18.28
CA THR A 147 -16.02 -1.61 19.67
C THR A 147 -15.80 -0.44 20.64
N GLN A 148 -15.02 0.57 20.26
CA GLN A 148 -14.75 1.73 21.14
C GLN A 148 -16.01 2.57 21.38
N ILE A 149 -16.86 2.77 20.36
CA ILE A 149 -18.07 3.59 20.47
C ILE A 149 -19.10 2.93 21.39
N LEU A 150 -19.21 1.60 21.39
CA LEU A 150 -20.14 0.86 22.25
C LEU A 150 -19.69 0.83 23.71
N LEU A 151 -18.39 0.92 23.98
CA LEU A 151 -17.85 1.00 25.35
C LEU A 151 -18.01 2.40 25.95
N ASP A 152 -17.99 3.45 25.14
CA ASP A 152 -18.17 4.84 25.60
C ASP A 152 -19.65 5.17 25.93
N GLU A 153 -20.62 4.37 25.49
CA GLU A 153 -22.07 4.56 25.78
C GLU A 153 -22.53 3.90 27.10
N GLU A 154 -21.78 2.95 27.68
CA GLU A 154 -22.13 2.32 28.98
C GLU A 154 -21.75 3.18 30.21
N ASP A 155 -20.87 4.18 30.06
CA ASP A 155 -20.37 5.00 31.19
C ASP A 155 -21.28 6.18 31.58
N ILE A 156 -22.47 6.32 30.98
CA ILE A 156 -23.38 7.48 31.19
C ILE A 156 -24.60 7.13 32.08
N SER A 157 -24.72 5.91 32.63
CA SER A 157 -25.95 5.50 33.35
C SER A 157 -25.90 5.46 34.88
N ASP A 158 -24.87 6.01 35.56
CA ASP A 158 -24.78 5.97 37.02
C ASP A 158 -24.55 7.37 37.65
N ASP A 159 -25.48 8.31 37.47
CA ASP A 159 -25.58 9.48 38.37
C ASP A 159 -26.96 10.17 38.28
N ASP A 160 -28.01 9.52 38.78
CA ASP A 160 -29.23 10.21 39.24
C ASP A 160 -30.02 9.28 40.19
N SER A 161 -29.54 9.20 41.44
CA SER A 161 -30.35 8.76 42.56
C SER A 161 -30.05 9.62 43.80
N ASP A 162 -30.80 10.71 43.94
CA ASP A 162 -31.04 11.43 45.20
C ASP A 162 -32.53 11.32 45.58
#